data_AF-A0A7C1BC58-F1
#
_entry.id   AF-A0A7C1BC58-F1
#
_cell.length_a   1.000
_cell.length_b   1.000
_cell.length_c   1.000
_cell.angle_alpha   90.00
_cell.angle_beta   90.00
_cell.angle_gamma   90.00
#
_symmetry.space_group_name_H-M   'P 1'
#
loop_
_entity.id
_entity.type
_entity.pdbx_description
1 polymer ?
#
loop_
_entity_poly.entity_id
_entity_poly.type
_entity_poly.pdbx_seq_one_letter_code
_entity_poly.pdbx_strand_id
1 'polypeptide(L)'
;MKKNGSKHRPKGLVQDTEPPGRRSSGTSPVARLRSLFGHNRVQGAVIACVAIALLTVLLVPKRHIIDLQMFRVGEIARQDIWAPTEITVEDEETTAAKKKAAAAKAPSVYDFDERALSQTIGAIRSTFRALRAGIEKRNELLQSLEQPAAPEGGKQAKSPAKVSTQDKLSGHSEAPAPPEVKPTIAELREQFKQSLGIDVSPEEFDQLVASGFDVAVEDCVVRAFEDACKDGVVGDKALLLSNYKNGIIMRLVGSGKTKTFPASSFFMVSD
;
A
#
# COMPACT_ATOMS: atom_id res chain seq x y z
N MET A 1 11.97 65.58 -51.04
CA MET A 1 11.53 66.64 -51.98
C MET A 1 10.18 67.19 -51.54
N LYS A 2 9.91 68.50 -51.76
CA LYS A 2 8.58 69.17 -51.70
C LYS A 2 7.92 69.20 -50.30
N LYS A 3 7.67 70.39 -49.70
CA LYS A 3 6.54 71.35 -49.90
C LYS A 3 5.23 70.85 -49.25
N ASN A 4 4.39 71.65 -48.57
CA ASN A 4 4.34 73.10 -48.25
C ASN A 4 4.06 73.25 -46.71
N GLY A 5 3.93 74.40 -46.03
CA GLY A 5 3.38 75.71 -46.39
C GLY A 5 1.83 75.70 -46.35
N SER A 6 1.10 76.74 -45.93
CA SER A 6 1.50 78.11 -45.58
C SER A 6 0.32 78.86 -44.89
N LYS A 7 0.59 80.00 -44.23
CA LYS A 7 -0.38 81.09 -43.87
C LYS A 7 -1.46 80.77 -42.79
N HIS A 8 -2.11 81.74 -42.12
CA HIS A 8 -1.98 83.22 -42.13
C HIS A 8 -2.18 83.85 -40.72
N ARG A 9 -1.42 84.92 -40.41
CA ARG A 9 -1.72 85.98 -39.39
C ARG A 9 -2.73 87.01 -39.96
N PRO A 10 -3.30 88.00 -39.22
CA PRO A 10 -2.87 88.65 -37.95
C PRO A 10 -4.04 88.72 -36.90
N LYS A 11 -4.25 89.66 -35.95
CA LYS A 11 -3.62 90.95 -35.52
C LYS A 11 -4.02 91.33 -34.07
N GLY A 12 -3.14 92.03 -33.33
CA GLY A 12 -3.48 92.93 -32.22
C GLY A 12 -3.41 92.35 -30.79
N LEU A 13 -3.00 93.10 -29.76
CA LEU A 13 -2.33 94.43 -29.72
C LEU A 13 -1.69 94.66 -28.33
N VAL A 14 -0.67 95.53 -28.20
CA VAL A 14 -0.06 96.05 -26.93
C VAL A 14 0.71 94.96 -26.13
N GLN A 15 2.05 94.92 -25.97
CA GLN A 15 3.14 95.90 -25.71
C GLN A 15 3.11 96.55 -24.31
N ASP A 16 4.17 96.66 -23.51
CA ASP A 16 5.51 96.03 -23.49
C ASP A 16 6.06 96.12 -22.04
N THR A 17 6.94 95.20 -21.63
CA THR A 17 8.05 95.42 -20.67
C THR A 17 8.91 94.14 -20.53
N GLU A 18 10.22 94.29 -20.32
CA GLU A 18 11.21 93.19 -20.38
C GLU A 18 11.60 92.63 -18.97
N PRO A 19 12.83 92.10 -18.69
CA PRO A 19 13.05 90.65 -18.58
C PRO A 19 13.79 90.32 -17.24
N PRO A 20 14.69 89.31 -17.09
CA PRO A 20 14.89 88.06 -17.84
C PRO A 20 14.89 86.78 -16.96
N GLY A 21 14.49 85.67 -17.59
CA GLY A 21 15.11 84.34 -17.44
C GLY A 21 15.32 83.68 -16.06
N ARG A 22 14.74 82.48 -15.88
CA ARG A 22 15.39 81.41 -15.11
C ARG A 22 15.25 80.04 -15.77
N ARG A 23 16.28 79.21 -15.64
CA ARG A 23 16.34 77.85 -16.18
C ARG A 23 15.52 76.88 -15.34
N SER A 24 15.17 75.76 -15.96
CA SER A 24 14.39 74.66 -15.39
C SER A 24 15.00 74.01 -14.13
N SER A 25 14.16 73.75 -13.13
CA SER A 25 14.31 72.57 -12.27
C SER A 25 12.92 72.09 -11.78
N GLY A 26 12.46 70.95 -12.31
CA GLY A 26 11.26 70.29 -11.79
C GLY A 26 11.59 69.64 -10.45
N THR A 27 10.91 70.04 -9.38
CA THR A 27 11.04 69.39 -8.06
C THR A 27 10.05 68.23 -7.97
N SER A 28 10.54 67.01 -7.84
CA SER A 28 9.70 65.82 -7.70
C SER A 28 8.96 65.83 -6.35
N PRO A 29 7.73 65.29 -6.26
CA PRO A 29 6.95 65.31 -5.03
C PRO A 29 7.64 64.58 -3.86
N VAL A 30 8.53 63.62 -4.17
CA VAL A 30 9.37 62.90 -3.20
C VAL A 30 10.23 63.86 -2.35
N ALA A 31 10.69 64.99 -2.92
CA ALA A 31 11.49 65.97 -2.18
C ALA A 31 10.71 66.64 -1.03
N ARG A 32 9.41 66.92 -1.23
CA ARG A 32 8.53 67.52 -0.20
C ARG A 32 8.23 66.55 0.96
N LEU A 33 8.34 65.24 0.73
CA LEU A 33 8.13 64.25 1.78
C LEU A 33 9.28 64.21 2.81
N ARG A 34 10.48 64.68 2.44
CA ARG A 34 11.66 64.67 3.32
C ARG A 34 11.71 65.85 4.31
N SER A 35 11.07 66.98 4.01
CA SER A 35 11.11 68.18 4.87
C SER A 35 10.25 68.08 6.14
N LEU A 36 9.35 67.11 6.23
CA LEU A 36 8.55 66.86 7.45
C LEU A 36 9.36 66.13 8.55
N PHE A 37 10.47 65.48 8.21
CA PHE A 37 11.31 64.71 9.15
C PHE A 37 12.44 65.53 9.81
N GLY A 38 12.35 66.86 9.78
CA GLY A 38 13.30 67.79 10.41
C GLY A 38 12.97 68.26 11.82
N HIS A 39 11.87 67.78 12.44
CA HIS A 39 11.41 68.22 13.76
C HIS A 39 11.90 67.32 14.91
N ASN A 40 11.83 67.84 16.14
CA ASN A 40 12.36 67.19 17.34
C ASN A 40 11.82 65.75 17.48
N ARG A 41 12.70 64.80 17.85
CA ARG A 41 12.34 63.37 17.95
C ARG A 41 11.11 63.10 18.83
N VAL A 42 10.94 63.89 19.88
CA VAL A 42 9.76 63.87 20.76
C VAL A 42 8.48 64.28 20.02
N GLN A 43 8.51 65.34 19.20
CA GLN A 43 7.34 65.76 18.40
C GLN A 43 6.96 64.71 17.36
N GLY A 44 7.94 64.11 16.69
CA GLY A 44 7.71 63.00 15.77
C GLY A 44 7.08 61.78 16.46
N ALA A 45 7.53 61.44 17.66
CA ALA A 45 6.96 60.37 18.47
C ALA A 45 5.51 60.68 18.91
N VAL A 46 5.22 61.91 19.37
CA VAL A 46 3.86 62.33 19.75
C VAL A 46 2.91 62.26 18.55
N ILE A 47 3.32 62.75 17.37
CA ILE A 47 2.49 62.67 16.15
C ILE A 47 2.26 61.21 15.75
N ALA A 48 3.28 60.34 15.85
CA ALA A 48 3.13 58.92 15.59
C ALA A 48 2.15 58.24 16.56
N CYS A 49 2.25 58.53 17.87
CA CYS A 49 1.31 57.99 18.86
C CYS A 49 -0.13 58.46 18.62
N VAL A 50 -0.34 59.73 18.28
CA VAL A 50 -1.68 60.26 17.93
C VAL A 50 -2.20 59.64 16.64
N ALA A 51 -1.36 59.47 15.62
CA ALA A 51 -1.75 58.81 14.36
C ALA A 51 -2.10 57.33 14.57
N ILE A 52 -1.36 56.62 15.42
CA ILE A 52 -1.66 55.23 15.81
C ILE A 52 -2.98 55.16 16.60
N ALA A 53 -3.21 56.06 17.56
CA ALA A 53 -4.47 56.10 18.32
C ALA A 53 -5.68 56.47 17.46
N LEU A 54 -5.53 57.37 16.49
CA LEU A 54 -6.57 57.68 15.51
C LEU A 54 -6.82 56.47 14.59
N LEU A 55 -5.75 55.79 14.15
CA LEU A 55 -5.85 54.60 13.32
C LEU A 55 -6.50 53.44 14.08
N THR A 56 -6.21 53.20 15.35
CA THR A 56 -6.90 52.14 16.11
C THR A 56 -8.38 52.47 16.31
N VAL A 57 -8.76 53.72 16.58
CA VAL A 57 -10.17 54.13 16.66
C VAL A 57 -10.90 54.03 15.31
N LEU A 58 -10.20 54.19 14.19
CA LEU A 58 -10.76 54.08 12.83
C LEU A 58 -10.79 52.63 12.31
N LEU A 59 -9.82 51.80 12.72
CA LEU A 59 -9.61 50.43 12.25
C LEU A 59 -10.26 49.38 13.17
N VAL A 60 -10.56 49.74 14.43
CA VAL A 60 -11.66 49.10 15.16
C VAL A 60 -12.92 49.36 14.34
N PRO A 61 -13.52 48.32 13.71
CA PRO A 61 -14.76 48.55 13.00
C PRO A 61 -15.79 48.94 14.05
N LYS A 62 -16.60 49.96 13.78
CA LYS A 62 -17.90 50.14 14.44
C LYS A 62 -18.81 49.00 13.97
N ARG A 63 -18.48 47.77 14.41
CA ARG A 63 -19.28 46.57 14.24
C ARG A 63 -20.68 46.91 14.71
N HIS A 64 -21.68 46.47 13.95
CA HIS A 64 -23.06 46.66 14.33
C HIS A 64 -23.23 46.23 15.78
N ILE A 65 -23.67 47.17 16.63
CA ILE A 65 -24.37 46.79 17.85
C ILE A 65 -25.58 46.05 17.32
N ILE A 66 -25.57 44.71 17.44
CA ILE A 66 -26.70 43.89 17.07
C ILE A 66 -27.81 44.32 18.01
N ASP A 67 -28.80 45.02 17.47
CA ASP A 67 -29.95 45.49 18.23
C ASP A 67 -30.72 44.24 18.68
N LEU A 68 -30.51 43.85 19.94
CA LEU A 68 -31.18 42.72 20.58
C LEU A 68 -32.63 43.14 20.85
N GLN A 69 -33.41 43.23 19.77
CA GLN A 69 -34.79 43.70 19.80
C GLN A 69 -35.58 42.83 20.77
N MET A 70 -35.96 43.42 21.91
CA MET A 70 -36.72 42.74 22.95
C MET A 70 -38.20 42.65 22.53
N PHE A 71 -38.47 41.77 21.57
CA PHE A 71 -39.81 41.41 21.12
C PHE A 71 -40.68 41.09 22.32
N ARG A 72 -41.84 41.76 22.43
CA ARG A 72 -42.78 41.48 23.51
C ARG A 72 -43.62 40.25 23.15
N VAL A 73 -44.04 39.48 24.15
CA VAL A 73 -44.91 38.32 23.94
C VAL A 73 -46.21 38.77 23.27
N GLY A 74 -46.49 38.26 22.07
CA GLY A 74 -47.60 38.66 21.21
C GLY A 74 -47.24 39.59 20.04
N GLU A 75 -45.98 40.05 19.95
CA GLU A 75 -45.48 40.82 18.82
C GLU A 75 -45.02 39.91 17.66
N ILE A 76 -45.31 40.29 16.42
CA ILE A 76 -44.94 39.54 15.22
C ILE A 76 -43.65 40.13 14.63
N ALA A 77 -42.62 39.31 14.48
CA ALA A 77 -41.36 39.70 13.86
C ALA A 77 -41.55 40.11 12.40
N ARG A 78 -40.89 41.20 11.98
CA ARG A 78 -40.98 41.73 10.60
C ARG A 78 -39.94 41.14 9.64
N GLN A 79 -39.02 40.33 10.16
CA GLN A 79 -37.89 39.70 9.47
C GLN A 79 -37.58 38.37 10.17
N ASP A 80 -36.92 37.46 9.48
CA ASP A 80 -36.53 36.15 10.04
C ASP A 80 -35.51 36.33 11.18
N ILE A 81 -35.81 35.74 12.34
CA ILE A 81 -34.91 35.76 13.50
C ILE A 81 -34.02 34.52 13.44
N TRP A 82 -32.74 34.72 13.12
CA TRP A 82 -31.72 33.67 13.14
C TRP A 82 -30.98 33.67 14.48
N ALA A 83 -30.63 32.48 14.98
CA ALA A 83 -29.82 32.37 16.20
C ALA A 83 -28.40 32.90 15.94
N PRO A 84 -27.84 33.77 16.79
CA PRO A 84 -26.48 34.31 16.61
C PRO A 84 -25.37 33.29 16.92
N THR A 85 -25.72 32.13 17.46
CA THR A 85 -24.82 31.01 17.79
C THR A 85 -25.50 29.70 17.38
N GLU A 86 -24.78 28.85 16.66
CA GLU A 86 -25.20 27.48 16.35
C GLU A 86 -25.00 26.58 17.58
N ILE A 87 -26.05 25.89 18.02
CA ILE A 87 -26.00 24.97 19.16
C ILE A 87 -26.10 23.54 18.64
N THR A 88 -24.95 22.90 18.44
CA THR A 88 -24.88 21.47 18.14
C THR A 88 -25.22 20.67 19.39
N VAL A 89 -26.39 20.04 19.40
CA VAL A 89 -26.75 19.02 20.40
C VAL A 89 -26.22 17.68 19.91
N GLU A 90 -25.30 17.05 20.66
CA GLU A 90 -24.82 15.71 20.31
C GLU A 90 -25.87 14.65 20.70
N ASP A 91 -26.51 14.09 19.68
CA ASP A 91 -27.35 12.91 19.77
C ASP A 91 -26.44 11.66 19.68
N GLU A 92 -26.01 11.18 20.85
CA GLU A 92 -25.15 10.00 20.97
C GLU A 92 -25.79 8.75 20.36
N GLU A 93 -27.10 8.56 20.50
CA GLU A 93 -27.82 7.37 20.03
C GLU A 93 -27.87 7.29 18.51
N THR A 94 -28.36 8.34 17.82
CA THR A 94 -28.37 8.29 16.34
C THR A 94 -26.97 8.44 15.77
N THR A 95 -26.03 9.05 16.48
CA THR A 95 -24.61 9.05 16.09
C THR A 95 -24.00 7.65 16.17
N ALA A 96 -24.25 6.90 17.25
CA ALA A 96 -23.83 5.50 17.38
C ALA A 96 -24.52 4.60 16.34
N ALA A 97 -25.82 4.79 16.09
CA ALA A 97 -26.57 4.09 15.06
C ALA A 97 -26.02 4.37 13.65
N LYS A 98 -25.71 5.63 13.32
CA LYS A 98 -25.07 6.03 12.04
C LYS A 98 -23.68 5.42 11.92
N LYS A 99 -22.84 5.47 12.98
CA LYS A 99 -21.51 4.82 13.02
C LYS A 99 -21.62 3.31 12.76
N LYS A 100 -22.55 2.60 13.42
CA LYS A 100 -22.79 1.17 13.22
C LYS A 100 -23.32 0.84 11.82
N ALA A 101 -24.26 1.64 11.30
CA ALA A 101 -24.82 1.47 9.96
C ALA A 101 -23.81 1.78 8.84
N ALA A 102 -22.85 2.68 9.08
CA ALA A 102 -21.72 2.93 8.18
C ALA A 102 -20.73 1.75 8.19
N ALA A 103 -20.36 1.25 9.37
CA ALA A 103 -19.48 0.09 9.51
C ALA A 103 -20.05 -1.16 8.82
N ALA A 104 -21.35 -1.44 8.99
CA ALA A 104 -22.03 -2.56 8.34
C ALA A 104 -22.19 -2.43 6.81
N LYS A 105 -21.92 -1.24 6.25
CA LYS A 105 -21.91 -0.94 4.81
C LYS A 105 -20.51 -0.78 4.23
N ALA A 106 -19.47 -0.94 5.04
CA ALA A 106 -18.10 -0.90 4.54
C ALA A 106 -17.84 -2.11 3.60
N PRO A 107 -17.17 -1.91 2.46
CA PRO A 107 -16.73 -3.02 1.61
C PRO A 107 -15.54 -3.73 2.26
N SER A 108 -15.44 -5.05 2.08
CA SER A 108 -14.27 -5.81 2.52
C SER A 108 -13.03 -5.44 1.70
N VAL A 109 -11.90 -5.29 2.39
CA VAL A 109 -10.58 -5.07 1.77
C VAL A 109 -9.81 -6.38 1.74
N TYR A 110 -9.42 -6.83 0.56
CA TYR A 110 -8.56 -7.99 0.33
C TYR A 110 -7.20 -7.54 -0.18
N ASP A 111 -6.13 -8.09 0.40
CA ASP A 111 -4.77 -7.91 -0.09
C ASP A 111 -4.48 -8.97 -1.17
N PHE A 112 -4.05 -8.53 -2.36
CA PHE A 112 -3.73 -9.36 -3.51
C PHE A 112 -2.23 -9.32 -3.79
N ASP A 113 -1.59 -10.48 -3.87
CA ASP A 113 -0.16 -10.63 -4.17
C ASP A 113 0.07 -11.23 -5.57
N GLU A 114 0.48 -10.38 -6.51
CA GLU A 114 0.89 -10.77 -7.87
C GLU A 114 2.08 -11.75 -7.88
N ARG A 115 2.84 -11.87 -6.78
CA ARG A 115 4.02 -12.74 -6.69
C ARG A 115 3.68 -14.15 -6.25
N ALA A 116 2.57 -14.37 -5.55
CA ALA A 116 2.20 -15.67 -5.00
C ALA A 116 2.14 -16.77 -6.08
N LEU A 117 1.49 -16.48 -7.22
CA LEU A 117 1.43 -17.39 -8.37
C LEU A 117 2.83 -17.80 -8.86
N SER A 118 3.70 -16.82 -9.13
CA SER A 118 5.08 -17.05 -9.58
C SER A 118 5.93 -17.80 -8.55
N GLN A 119 5.73 -17.54 -7.26
CA GLN A 119 6.44 -18.21 -6.16
C GLN A 119 6.00 -19.66 -6.03
N THR A 120 4.71 -19.96 -6.05
CA THR A 120 4.19 -21.33 -5.94
C THR A 120 4.56 -22.17 -7.18
N ILE A 121 4.50 -21.60 -8.39
CA ILE A 121 5.01 -22.29 -9.60
C ILE A 121 6.51 -22.57 -9.48
N GLY A 122 7.28 -21.63 -8.93
CA GLY A 122 8.70 -21.83 -8.62
C GLY A 122 8.93 -22.97 -7.62
N ALA A 123 8.12 -23.04 -6.56
CA ALA A 123 8.18 -24.07 -5.52
C ALA A 123 7.80 -25.47 -6.04
N ILE A 124 6.78 -25.58 -6.91
CA ILE A 124 6.42 -26.83 -7.60
C ILE A 124 7.60 -27.32 -8.41
N ARG A 125 8.15 -26.47 -9.30
CA ARG A 125 9.27 -26.83 -10.18
C ARG A 125 10.57 -27.14 -9.44
N SER A 126 10.85 -26.50 -8.29
CA SER A 126 12.00 -26.85 -7.45
C SER A 126 11.78 -28.17 -6.70
N THR A 127 10.57 -28.43 -6.20
CA THR A 127 10.24 -29.65 -5.46
C THR A 127 10.31 -30.88 -6.37
N PHE A 128 9.67 -30.84 -7.56
CA PHE A 128 9.74 -31.93 -8.53
C PHE A 128 11.19 -32.23 -8.95
N ARG A 129 12.02 -31.19 -9.17
CA ARG A 129 13.44 -31.35 -9.48
C ARG A 129 14.24 -31.99 -8.34
N ALA A 130 14.00 -31.58 -7.09
CA ALA A 130 14.66 -32.15 -5.92
C ALA A 130 14.31 -33.62 -5.72
N LEU A 131 13.05 -33.99 -5.94
CA LEU A 131 12.56 -35.37 -5.80
C LEU A 131 13.07 -36.28 -6.92
N ARG A 132 13.16 -35.80 -8.17
CA ARG A 132 13.86 -36.51 -9.26
C ARG A 132 15.31 -36.82 -8.88
N ALA A 133 16.09 -35.82 -8.46
CA ALA A 133 17.48 -36.02 -8.05
C ALA A 133 17.62 -36.95 -6.82
N GLY A 134 16.64 -36.93 -5.90
CA GLY A 134 16.57 -37.87 -4.78
C GLY A 134 16.32 -39.32 -5.20
N ILE A 135 15.45 -39.53 -6.20
CA ILE A 135 15.16 -40.85 -6.79
C ILE A 135 16.32 -41.36 -7.63
N GLU A 136 16.95 -40.51 -8.44
CA GLU A 136 18.16 -40.83 -9.21
C GLU A 136 19.27 -41.32 -8.27
N LYS A 137 19.62 -40.52 -7.24
CA LYS A 137 20.61 -40.89 -6.23
C LYS A 137 20.25 -42.17 -5.46
N ARG A 138 18.96 -42.41 -5.19
CA ARG A 138 18.49 -43.67 -4.58
C ARG A 138 18.70 -44.87 -5.51
N ASN A 139 18.44 -44.71 -6.81
CA ASN A 139 18.63 -45.75 -7.82
C ASN A 139 20.12 -46.05 -8.06
N GLU A 140 20.98 -45.03 -8.14
CA GLU A 140 22.44 -45.18 -8.24
C GLU A 140 23.01 -45.98 -7.05
N LEU A 141 22.57 -45.66 -5.83
CA LEU A 141 22.98 -46.38 -4.63
C LEU A 141 22.54 -47.85 -4.66
N LEU A 142 21.34 -48.17 -5.14
CA LEU A 142 20.89 -49.56 -5.28
C LEU A 142 21.73 -50.30 -6.34
N GLN A 143 21.94 -49.71 -7.52
CA GLN A 143 22.78 -50.30 -8.57
C GLN A 143 24.23 -50.54 -8.11
N SER A 144 24.76 -49.71 -7.21
CA SER A 144 26.09 -49.91 -6.60
C SER A 144 26.16 -51.11 -5.65
N LEU A 145 25.02 -51.55 -5.11
CA LEU A 145 24.89 -52.72 -4.22
C LEU A 145 24.55 -54.02 -4.99
N GLU A 146 24.07 -53.91 -6.23
CA GLU A 146 23.58 -55.03 -7.05
C GLU A 146 24.59 -55.53 -8.11
N GLN A 147 25.88 -55.19 -7.98
CA GLN A 147 26.91 -55.67 -8.92
C GLN A 147 27.01 -57.22 -8.90
N PRO A 148 26.97 -57.90 -10.06
CA PRO A 148 26.78 -59.34 -10.12
C PRO A 148 28.05 -60.13 -9.78
N ALA A 149 28.02 -60.85 -8.65
CA ALA A 149 29.04 -61.83 -8.30
C ALA A 149 28.88 -63.10 -9.17
N ALA A 150 29.75 -63.26 -10.17
CA ALA A 150 29.81 -64.41 -11.07
C ALA A 150 31.27 -64.71 -11.49
N PRO A 151 31.65 -65.96 -11.83
CA PRO A 151 31.97 -66.90 -10.76
C PRO A 151 33.26 -67.71 -10.99
N GLU A 152 34.23 -67.58 -10.08
CA GLU A 152 35.35 -68.51 -9.88
C GLU A 152 35.56 -68.75 -8.38
N GLY A 153 36.21 -69.82 -7.91
CA GLY A 153 36.85 -70.92 -8.64
C GLY A 153 37.48 -71.99 -7.74
N GLY A 154 37.19 -71.95 -6.43
CA GLY A 154 37.52 -72.97 -5.43
C GLY A 154 38.99 -73.11 -5.00
N LYS A 155 39.25 -73.01 -3.68
CA LYS A 155 39.94 -74.05 -2.88
C LYS A 155 40.05 -73.75 -1.38
N GLN A 156 39.77 -74.80 -0.60
CA GLN A 156 40.39 -75.16 0.69
C GLN A 156 40.57 -74.11 1.82
N ALA A 157 39.55 -74.07 2.68
CA ALA A 157 39.64 -74.50 4.09
C ALA A 157 40.83 -74.05 4.98
N LYS A 158 40.48 -73.37 6.09
CA LYS A 158 40.62 -73.96 7.43
C LYS A 158 39.78 -73.24 8.50
N SER A 159 39.07 -74.03 9.30
CA SER A 159 38.72 -73.68 10.68
C SER A 159 39.74 -74.35 11.62
N PRO A 160 40.06 -73.75 12.78
CA PRO A 160 39.43 -74.18 14.04
C PRO A 160 38.79 -72.99 14.78
N ALA A 161 37.58 -73.06 15.34
CA ALA A 161 37.05 -74.02 16.32
C ALA A 161 37.59 -73.81 17.75
N LYS A 162 36.76 -73.18 18.60
CA LYS A 162 36.68 -73.49 20.03
C LYS A 162 35.23 -73.33 20.50
N VAL A 163 34.71 -74.34 21.22
CA VAL A 163 33.34 -74.40 21.73
C VAL A 163 33.36 -74.37 23.26
N SER A 164 32.52 -73.54 23.86
CA SER A 164 31.80 -73.79 25.13
C SER A 164 30.71 -72.70 25.29
N THR A 165 29.41 -73.00 25.39
CA THR A 165 28.64 -73.28 26.63
C THR A 165 28.90 -72.28 27.79
N GLN A 166 27.88 -71.65 28.43
CA GLN A 166 26.42 -71.86 28.39
C GLN A 166 25.59 -70.67 28.98
N ASP A 167 24.28 -70.66 28.69
CA ASP A 167 23.15 -70.17 29.52
C ASP A 167 22.63 -68.71 29.42
N LYS A 168 21.33 -68.57 29.74
CA LYS A 168 20.48 -67.36 30.01
C LYS A 168 20.13 -66.37 28.89
N LEU A 169 19.17 -66.81 28.07
CA LEU A 169 17.86 -66.17 27.81
C LEU A 169 17.70 -64.65 28.06
N SER A 170 17.47 -63.90 26.96
CA SER A 170 16.78 -62.60 26.77
C SER A 170 16.62 -61.58 27.92
N GLY A 171 16.81 -60.27 27.71
CA GLY A 171 17.02 -59.52 26.45
C GLY A 171 16.32 -58.14 26.49
N HIS A 172 16.65 -57.26 25.52
CA HIS A 172 16.42 -55.80 25.47
C HIS A 172 17.50 -54.95 26.17
N SER A 173 18.42 -54.37 25.37
CA SER A 173 18.95 -52.98 25.48
C SER A 173 20.36 -52.83 24.86
N GLU A 174 20.50 -53.04 23.54
CA GLU A 174 21.75 -52.74 22.81
C GLU A 174 21.41 -52.67 21.30
N ALA A 175 21.90 -51.75 20.46
CA ALA A 175 22.54 -50.44 20.63
C ALA A 175 22.21 -49.59 19.37
N PRO A 176 22.35 -48.24 19.37
CA PRO A 176 21.99 -47.43 18.20
C PRO A 176 22.88 -47.72 16.99
N ALA A 177 22.27 -48.06 15.86
CA ALA A 177 22.97 -48.16 14.58
C ALA A 177 23.44 -46.77 14.11
N PRO A 178 24.73 -46.58 13.74
CA PRO A 178 25.21 -45.32 13.18
C PRO A 178 24.51 -44.93 11.86
N PRO A 179 24.43 -43.62 11.53
CA PRO A 179 23.49 -43.12 10.53
C PRO A 179 24.01 -43.20 9.07
N GLU A 180 23.59 -44.23 8.34
CA GLU A 180 23.58 -44.22 6.87
C GLU A 180 22.21 -43.73 6.37
N VAL A 181 22.07 -42.41 6.15
CA VAL A 181 20.82 -41.79 5.66
C VAL A 181 20.61 -42.11 4.18
N LYS A 182 19.98 -43.25 3.92
CA LYS A 182 19.49 -43.69 2.60
C LYS A 182 18.15 -42.99 2.36
N PRO A 183 18.00 -42.12 1.34
CA PRO A 183 16.77 -41.36 1.10
C PRO A 183 15.61 -42.32 0.85
N THR A 184 14.79 -42.51 1.87
CA THR A 184 13.68 -43.45 1.90
C THR A 184 12.45 -42.80 1.26
N ILE A 185 11.59 -43.59 0.61
CA ILE A 185 10.39 -43.05 -0.07
C ILE A 185 9.51 -42.23 0.89
N ALA A 186 9.42 -42.64 2.17
CA ALA A 186 8.76 -41.89 3.23
C ALA A 186 9.41 -40.52 3.53
N GLU A 187 10.75 -40.42 3.50
CA GLU A 187 11.45 -39.15 3.70
C GLU A 187 11.26 -38.19 2.52
N LEU A 188 11.23 -38.73 1.29
CA LEU A 188 10.90 -37.98 0.08
C LEU A 188 9.44 -37.48 0.11
N ARG A 189 8.50 -38.27 0.65
CA ARG A 189 7.10 -37.87 0.86
C ARG A 189 6.97 -36.75 1.90
N GLU A 190 7.71 -36.83 3.00
CA GLU A 190 7.77 -35.74 3.99
C GLU A 190 8.44 -34.47 3.42
N GLN A 191 9.47 -34.59 2.58
CA GLN A 191 10.05 -33.44 1.87
C GLN A 191 9.06 -32.79 0.89
N PHE A 192 8.28 -33.58 0.15
CA PHE A 192 7.18 -33.08 -0.69
C PHE A 192 6.16 -32.29 0.15
N LYS A 193 5.68 -32.90 1.25
CA LYS A 193 4.70 -32.31 2.16
C LYS A 193 5.19 -31.01 2.81
N GLN A 194 6.46 -30.96 3.23
CA GLN A 194 7.08 -29.76 3.79
C GLN A 194 7.29 -28.65 2.75
N SER A 195 7.56 -29.00 1.49
CA SER A 195 7.86 -28.03 0.42
C SER A 195 6.61 -27.44 -0.23
N LEU A 196 5.50 -28.19 -0.26
CA LEU A 196 4.25 -27.78 -0.92
C LEU A 196 3.07 -27.55 0.05
N GLY A 197 3.16 -28.03 1.29
CA GLY A 197 2.08 -27.93 2.28
C GLY A 197 0.89 -28.85 2.05
N ILE A 198 0.97 -29.75 1.06
CA ILE A 198 -0.09 -30.69 0.66
C ILE A 198 0.21 -32.07 1.28
N ASP A 199 -0.77 -32.67 1.97
CA ASP A 199 -0.72 -34.09 2.30
C ASP A 199 -1.27 -34.91 1.12
N VAL A 200 -0.42 -35.80 0.59
CA VAL A 200 -0.73 -36.71 -0.51
C VAL A 200 -0.66 -38.12 0.06
N SER A 201 -1.61 -39.00 -0.28
CA SER A 201 -1.65 -40.37 0.26
C SER A 201 -0.40 -41.17 -0.14
N PRO A 202 -0.10 -42.30 0.54
CA PRO A 202 1.00 -43.17 0.13
C PRO A 202 0.85 -43.64 -1.32
N GLU A 203 -0.37 -44.06 -1.71
CA GLU A 203 -0.65 -44.65 -3.02
C GLU A 203 -0.50 -43.63 -4.18
N GLU A 204 -0.94 -42.38 -3.98
CA GLU A 204 -0.73 -41.29 -4.95
C GLU A 204 0.75 -40.90 -5.05
N PHE A 205 1.48 -40.89 -3.92
CA PHE A 205 2.91 -40.59 -3.92
C PHE A 205 3.72 -41.71 -4.60
N ASP A 206 3.37 -42.97 -4.36
CA ASP A 206 4.00 -44.12 -5.01
C ASP A 206 3.74 -44.14 -6.52
N GLN A 207 2.60 -43.65 -7.00
CA GLN A 207 2.36 -43.41 -8.44
C GLN A 207 3.28 -42.31 -9.01
N LEU A 208 3.50 -41.21 -8.29
CA LEU A 208 4.47 -40.17 -8.69
C LEU A 208 5.90 -40.72 -8.70
N VAL A 209 6.28 -41.55 -7.73
CA VAL A 209 7.59 -42.24 -7.70
C VAL A 209 7.72 -43.23 -8.86
N ALA A 210 6.68 -44.01 -9.17
CA ALA A 210 6.68 -44.98 -10.27
C ALA A 210 6.75 -44.32 -11.65
N SER A 211 6.16 -43.13 -11.82
CA SER A 211 6.34 -42.29 -13.02
C SER A 211 7.68 -41.54 -13.07
N GLY A 212 8.52 -41.66 -12.04
CA GLY A 212 9.81 -40.97 -11.96
C GLY A 212 9.71 -39.44 -11.86
N PHE A 213 8.56 -38.90 -11.43
CA PHE A 213 8.25 -37.46 -11.44
C PHE A 213 8.45 -36.83 -12.83
N ASP A 214 7.84 -37.41 -13.88
CA ASP A 214 7.91 -36.92 -15.27
C ASP A 214 7.63 -35.40 -15.38
N VAL A 215 8.41 -34.72 -16.23
CA VAL A 215 8.23 -33.31 -16.60
C VAL A 215 6.85 -33.07 -17.22
N ALA A 216 6.27 -34.05 -17.93
CA ALA A 216 4.91 -33.97 -18.45
C ALA A 216 3.85 -33.86 -17.33
N VAL A 217 4.08 -34.50 -16.17
CA VAL A 217 3.21 -34.37 -14.98
C VAL A 217 3.45 -33.04 -14.28
N GLU A 218 4.71 -32.61 -14.15
CA GLU A 218 5.09 -31.30 -13.60
C GLU A 218 4.40 -30.14 -14.36
N ASP A 219 4.49 -30.12 -15.70
CA ASP A 219 3.85 -29.09 -16.52
C ASP A 219 2.31 -29.22 -16.53
N CYS A 220 1.75 -30.42 -16.36
CA CYS A 220 0.30 -30.60 -16.21
C CYS A 220 -0.21 -29.98 -14.90
N VAL A 221 0.48 -30.24 -13.78
CA VAL A 221 0.18 -29.66 -12.46
C VAL A 221 0.35 -28.14 -12.48
N VAL A 222 1.42 -27.63 -13.09
CA VAL A 222 1.65 -26.17 -13.22
C VAL A 222 0.53 -25.52 -14.05
N ARG A 223 0.10 -26.11 -15.18
CA ARG A 223 -1.01 -25.57 -15.98
C ARG A 223 -2.34 -25.59 -15.24
N ALA A 224 -2.67 -26.69 -14.56
CA ALA A 224 -3.89 -26.78 -13.77
C ALA A 224 -3.94 -25.73 -12.65
N PHE A 225 -2.80 -25.44 -12.03
CA PHE A 225 -2.66 -24.37 -11.04
C PHE A 225 -2.75 -22.97 -11.66
N GLU A 226 -2.07 -22.73 -12.79
CA GLU A 226 -2.19 -21.48 -13.55
C GLU A 226 -3.62 -21.21 -14.01
N ASP A 227 -4.34 -22.22 -14.49
CA ASP A 227 -5.74 -22.13 -14.90
C ASP A 227 -6.65 -21.81 -13.69
N ALA A 228 -6.53 -22.57 -12.59
CA ALA A 228 -7.30 -22.32 -11.36
C ALA A 228 -7.05 -20.94 -10.73
N CYS A 229 -5.87 -20.34 -10.97
CA CYS A 229 -5.56 -18.99 -10.48
C CYS A 229 -6.06 -17.85 -11.39
N LYS A 230 -6.48 -18.09 -12.64
CA LYS A 230 -6.94 -17.02 -13.56
C LYS A 230 -8.21 -16.32 -13.09
N ASP A 231 -9.15 -17.07 -12.53
CA ASP A 231 -10.43 -16.54 -12.03
C ASP A 231 -10.33 -15.94 -10.61
N GLY A 232 -9.17 -16.09 -9.97
CA GLY A 232 -8.85 -15.51 -8.65
C GLY A 232 -9.27 -16.40 -7.48
N VAL A 233 -8.29 -16.85 -6.69
CA VAL A 233 -8.51 -17.66 -5.48
C VAL A 233 -8.58 -16.76 -4.25
N VAL A 234 -9.56 -16.98 -3.37
CA VAL A 234 -9.80 -16.20 -2.14
C VAL A 234 -9.84 -17.12 -0.93
N GLY A 235 -8.96 -16.88 0.05
CA GLY A 235 -8.80 -17.74 1.22
C GLY A 235 -10.00 -17.77 2.19
N ASP A 236 -10.87 -16.75 2.17
CA ASP A 236 -12.12 -16.73 2.92
C ASP A 236 -13.32 -16.39 2.01
N LYS A 237 -14.02 -17.47 1.59
CA LYS A 237 -15.26 -17.44 0.80
C LYS A 237 -16.45 -16.92 1.62
N ALA A 238 -16.45 -17.07 2.95
CA ALA A 238 -17.55 -16.61 3.80
C ALA A 238 -17.51 -15.08 4.00
N LEU A 239 -16.32 -14.50 4.20
CA LEU A 239 -16.11 -13.05 4.26
C LEU A 239 -16.44 -12.38 2.92
N LEU A 240 -16.21 -13.08 1.79
CA LEU A 240 -16.55 -12.59 0.45
C LEU A 240 -18.06 -12.57 0.24
N LEU A 241 -18.74 -13.71 0.49
CA LEU A 241 -20.18 -13.85 0.29
C LEU A 241 -21.01 -12.97 1.23
N SER A 242 -20.57 -12.79 2.49
CA SER A 242 -21.26 -11.92 3.46
C SER A 242 -21.19 -10.44 3.09
N ASN A 243 -20.08 -9.97 2.51
CA ASN A 243 -19.87 -8.57 2.15
C ASN A 243 -20.08 -8.25 0.67
N TYR A 244 -20.36 -9.27 -0.16
CA TYR A 244 -20.64 -9.16 -1.61
C TYR A 244 -21.52 -7.95 -1.96
N LYS A 245 -22.62 -7.73 -1.22
CA LYS A 245 -23.58 -6.63 -1.46
C LYS A 245 -23.00 -5.22 -1.25
N ASN A 246 -21.91 -5.07 -0.51
CA ASN A 246 -21.23 -3.79 -0.28
C ASN A 246 -20.15 -3.50 -1.33
N GLY A 247 -19.82 -4.47 -2.19
CA GLY A 247 -18.66 -4.41 -3.09
C GLY A 247 -17.35 -4.85 -2.43
N ILE A 248 -16.31 -5.03 -3.24
CA ILE A 248 -15.02 -5.57 -2.81
C ILE A 248 -13.91 -4.58 -3.18
N ILE A 249 -13.01 -4.27 -2.25
CA ILE A 249 -11.78 -3.51 -2.53
C ILE A 249 -10.60 -4.46 -2.54
N MET A 250 -9.93 -4.59 -3.68
CA MET A 250 -8.67 -5.31 -3.80
C MET A 250 -7.51 -4.32 -3.66
N ARG A 251 -6.58 -4.55 -2.74
CA ARG A 251 -5.33 -3.78 -2.58
C ARG A 251 -4.18 -4.60 -3.15
N LEU A 252 -3.41 -4.03 -4.06
CA LEU A 252 -2.18 -4.65 -4.56
C LEU A 252 -1.05 -4.51 -3.52
N VAL A 253 -0.58 -5.64 -2.99
CA VAL A 253 0.56 -5.72 -2.07
C VAL A 253 1.81 -5.12 -2.72
N GLY A 254 2.61 -4.39 -1.95
CA GLY A 254 3.84 -3.73 -2.42
C GLY A 254 3.63 -2.47 -3.25
N SER A 255 2.56 -2.34 -4.04
CA SER A 255 2.26 -1.09 -4.77
C SER A 255 1.28 -0.15 -4.04
N GLY A 256 0.51 -0.64 -3.06
CA GLY A 256 -0.47 0.15 -2.29
C GLY A 256 -1.70 0.62 -3.08
N LYS A 257 -1.75 0.37 -4.39
CA LYS A 257 -2.88 0.72 -5.28
C LYS A 257 -4.10 -0.13 -4.92
N THR A 258 -5.26 0.51 -4.85
CA THR A 258 -6.55 -0.19 -4.70
C THR A 258 -7.30 -0.23 -6.03
N LYS A 259 -8.07 -1.30 -6.24
CA LYS A 259 -9.09 -1.44 -7.28
C LYS A 259 -10.40 -1.84 -6.59
N THR A 260 -11.44 -1.05 -6.76
CA THR A 260 -12.80 -1.42 -6.32
C THR A 260 -13.45 -2.25 -7.41
N PHE A 261 -13.94 -3.43 -7.05
CA PHE A 261 -14.64 -4.34 -7.93
C PHE A 261 -16.14 -4.36 -7.59
N PRO A 262 -17.03 -4.34 -8.61
CA PRO A 262 -18.43 -4.66 -8.38
C PRO A 262 -18.53 -6.11 -7.94
N ALA A 263 -19.51 -6.41 -7.09
CA ALA A 263 -19.71 -7.74 -6.52
C ALA A 263 -19.66 -8.87 -7.56
N SER A 264 -20.30 -8.64 -8.71
CA SER A 264 -20.48 -9.57 -9.82
C SER A 264 -19.24 -9.84 -10.69
N SER A 265 -18.04 -9.37 -10.33
CA SER A 265 -16.80 -9.69 -11.07
C SER A 265 -15.97 -10.82 -10.44
N PHE A 266 -16.43 -11.44 -9.35
CA PHE A 266 -15.82 -12.64 -8.74
C PHE A 266 -16.84 -13.78 -8.71
N PHE A 267 -16.96 -14.47 -9.85
CA PHE A 267 -17.66 -15.75 -10.04
C PHE A 267 -16.73 -16.68 -10.84
N MET A 268 -16.68 -18.00 -10.64
CA MET A 268 -16.90 -18.86 -9.46
C MET A 268 -16.04 -20.11 -9.67
N VAL A 269 -15.37 -20.60 -8.63
CA VAL A 269 -15.00 -22.03 -8.58
C VAL A 269 -16.22 -22.81 -8.05
N SER A 270 -16.51 -23.93 -8.71
CA SER A 270 -17.69 -24.79 -8.53
C SER A 270 -17.90 -25.33 -7.10
N ASP A 271 -19.06 -25.95 -6.89
CA ASP A 271 -19.22 -27.07 -5.93
C ASP A 271 -18.27 -28.24 -6.30
#